data_AF-A0A848CL25-F1
#
_entry.id   AF-A0A848CL25-F1
#
_cell.length_a   1.000
_cell.length_b   1.000
_cell.length_c   1.000
_cell.angle_alpha   90.00
_cell.angle_beta   90.00
_cell.angle_gamma   90.00
#
_symmetry.space_group_name_H-M   'P 1'
#
loop_
_entity.id
_entity.type
_entity.pdbx_description
1 polymer ?
#
loop_
_entity_poly.entity_id
_entity_poly.type
_entity_poly.pdbx_seq_one_letter_code
_entity_poly.pdbx_strand_id
1 'polypeptide(L)' 'ELAAKFRAVGEIEKHHEERYRALLKNIETAQVFEKSEVKVWECRNCGHIVVGTKAPEVCPVCNHPQSYFEVHEENY' A
#
# COMPACT_ATOMS: atom_id res chain seq x y z
N GLU A 1 -22.50 -20.99 -18.49
CA GLU A 1 -21.76 -20.95 -17.21
C GLU A 1 -20.27 -20.63 -17.40
N LEU A 2 -19.50 -21.43 -18.15
CA LEU A 2 -18.05 -21.25 -18.31
C LEU A 2 -17.63 -19.88 -18.88
N ALA A 3 -18.30 -19.39 -19.94
CA ALA A 3 -18.02 -18.07 -20.51
C ALA A 3 -18.24 -16.92 -19.50
N ALA A 4 -19.22 -17.05 -18.59
CA ALA A 4 -19.45 -16.05 -17.55
C ALA A 4 -18.33 -16.06 -16.51
N LYS A 5 -17.83 -17.25 -16.12
CA LYS A 5 -16.66 -17.39 -15.24
C LYS A 5 -15.42 -16.75 -15.85
N PHE A 6 -15.15 -16.96 -17.14
CA PHE A 6 -14.01 -16.32 -17.81
C PHE A 6 -14.10 -14.80 -17.85
N ARG A 7 -15.29 -14.23 -18.04
CA ARG A 7 -15.47 -12.77 -17.94
C ARG A 7 -15.20 -12.25 -16.53
N ALA A 8 -15.71 -12.93 -15.51
CA ALA A 8 -15.47 -12.56 -14.12
C ALA A 8 -13.98 -12.62 -13.76
N VAL A 9 -13.26 -13.66 -14.21
CA VAL A 9 -11.79 -13.73 -14.08
C VAL A 9 -11.12 -12.56 -14.80
N GLY A 10 -11.58 -12.21 -16.01
CA GLY A 10 -11.07 -11.03 -16.72
C GLY A 10 -11.15 -9.73 -15.92
N GLU A 11 -12.27 -9.49 -15.22
CA GLU A 11 -12.42 -8.31 -14.35
C GLU A 11 -11.49 -8.36 -13.12
N ILE A 12 -11.28 -9.55 -12.54
CA ILE A 12 -10.32 -9.75 -11.43
C ILE A 12 -8.90 -9.41 -11.88
N GLU A 13 -8.47 -9.93 -13.03
CA GLU A 13 -7.11 -9.70 -13.53
C GLU A 13 -6.88 -8.25 -13.96
N LYS A 14 -7.93 -7.57 -14.46
CA LYS A 14 -7.87 -6.13 -14.70
C LYS A 14 -7.61 -5.36 -13.40
N HIS A 15 -8.30 -5.71 -12.31
CA HIS A 15 -8.05 -5.09 -11.01
C HIS A 15 -6.63 -5.38 -10.48
N HIS A 16 -6.10 -6.59 -10.70
CA HIS A 16 -4.71 -6.90 -10.40
C HIS A 16 -3.74 -6.00 -11.18
N GLU A 17 -3.96 -5.82 -12.48
CA GLU A 17 -3.14 -4.93 -13.31
C GLU A 17 -3.17 -3.48 -12.80
N GLU A 18 -4.35 -2.95 -12.50
CA GLU A 18 -4.53 -1.59 -11.97
C GLU A 18 -3.73 -1.39 -10.67
N ARG A 19 -3.81 -2.36 -9.74
CA ARG A 19 -3.03 -2.34 -8.49
C ARG A 19 -1.53 -2.36 -8.77
N TYR A 20 -1.06 -3.25 -9.64
CA TYR A 20 0.37 -3.35 -9.94
C TYR A 20 0.91 -2.09 -10.62
N ARG A 21 0.14 -1.47 -11.53
CA ARG A 21 0.52 -0.20 -12.16
C ARG A 21 0.58 0.94 -11.14
N ALA A 22 -0.35 1.00 -10.19
CA ALA A 22 -0.32 1.99 -9.12
C ALA A 22 0.91 1.83 -8.21
N LEU A 23 1.24 0.60 -7.84
CA LEU A 23 2.43 0.29 -7.03
C LEU A 23 3.73 0.59 -7.79
N LEU A 24 3.82 0.23 -9.07
CA LEU A 24 4.96 0.55 -9.92
C LEU A 24 5.16 2.07 -10.00
N LYS A 25 4.10 2.83 -10.23
CA LYS A 25 4.15 4.29 -10.24
C LYS A 25 4.72 4.85 -8.93
N ASN A 26 4.29 4.33 -7.78
CA ASN A 26 4.83 4.76 -6.49
C ASN A 26 6.33 4.50 -6.37
N ILE A 27 6.85 3.42 -6.95
CA ILE A 27 8.29 3.14 -6.97
C ILE A 27 9.00 4.16 -7.87
N GLU A 28 8.53 4.33 -9.11
CA GLU A 28 9.12 5.24 -10.09
C GLU A 28 9.14 6.71 -9.63
N THR A 29 8.13 7.13 -8.86
CA THR A 29 8.02 8.48 -8.32
C THR A 29 8.55 8.64 -6.90
N ALA A 30 9.19 7.61 -6.33
CA ALA A 30 9.67 7.58 -4.94
C ALA A 30 8.58 7.89 -3.88
N GLN A 31 7.33 7.53 -4.19
CA GLN A 31 6.16 7.77 -3.35
C GLN A 31 5.71 6.55 -2.52
N VAL A 32 6.56 5.52 -2.38
CA VAL A 32 6.22 4.32 -1.59
C VAL A 32 6.09 4.67 -0.11
N PHE A 33 7.02 5.46 0.43
CA PHE A 33 7.09 5.82 1.86
C PHE A 33 7.05 7.34 2.10
N GLU A 34 6.78 8.12 1.07
CA GLU A 34 6.67 9.58 1.13
C GLU A 34 5.54 10.06 0.21
N LYS A 35 4.74 11.03 0.64
CA LYS A 35 3.63 11.60 -0.13
C LYS A 35 3.71 13.12 -0.09
N SER A 36 3.09 13.76 -1.08
CA SER A 36 3.00 15.23 -1.16
C SER A 36 2.14 15.84 -0.06
N GLU A 37 1.28 15.04 0.57
CA GLU A 37 0.36 15.44 1.64
C GLU A 37 0.59 14.58 2.87
N VAL A 38 0.18 15.09 4.03
CA VAL A 38 0.19 14.33 5.28
C VAL A 38 -0.69 13.10 5.14
N LYS A 39 -0.15 11.94 5.50
CA LYS A 39 -0.86 10.67 5.60
C LYS A 39 -0.68 10.08 6.99
N VAL A 40 -1.56 9.13 7.29
CA VAL A 40 -1.43 8.23 8.43
C VAL A 40 -0.69 7.00 7.92
N TRP A 41 0.46 6.71 8.51
CA TRP A 41 1.27 5.53 8.18
C TRP A 41 1.14 4.51 9.30
N GLU A 42 0.92 3.25 8.93
CA GLU A 42 0.77 2.14 9.85
C GLU A 42 1.89 1.12 9.65
N CYS A 43 2.53 0.71 10.75
CA CYS A 43 3.48 -0.38 10.75
C CYS A 43 2.74 -1.72 10.71
N ARG A 44 2.78 -2.42 9.59
CA ARG A 44 2.20 -3.75 9.36
C ARG A 44 2.72 -4.85 10.29
N ASN A 45 3.86 -4.61 10.96
CA ASN A 45 4.42 -5.56 11.92
C ASN A 45 3.77 -5.47 13.31
N CYS A 46 3.42 -4.25 13.77
CA CYS A 46 3.01 -4.03 15.16
C CYS A 46 1.82 -3.07 15.37
N GLY A 47 1.28 -2.49 14.30
CA GLY A 47 0.16 -1.55 14.34
C GLY A 47 0.53 -0.11 14.76
N HIS A 48 1.81 0.22 14.92
CA HIS A 48 2.20 1.59 15.27
C HIS A 48 1.79 2.59 14.19
N ILE A 49 1.10 3.65 14.60
CA ILE A 49 0.62 4.73 13.73
C ILE A 49 1.51 5.97 13.88
N VAL A 50 1.86 6.59 12.74
CA VAL A 50 2.56 7.87 12.66
C VAL A 50 1.91 8.77 11.61
N VAL A 51 1.74 10.05 11.94
CA VAL A 51 1.11 11.05 11.05
C VAL A 51 2.20 11.95 10.48
N GLY A 52 2.30 12.02 9.15
CA GLY A 52 3.31 12.83 8.47
C GLY A 52 3.33 12.61 6.96
N THR A 53 4.15 13.39 6.25
CA THR A 53 4.35 13.20 4.81
C THR A 53 5.20 11.97 4.48
N LYS A 54 5.92 11.40 5.47
CA LYS A 54 6.88 10.30 5.28
C LYS A 54 6.80 9.28 6.41
N ALA A 55 6.91 7.99 6.09
CA ALA A 55 7.09 6.92 7.08
C ALA A 55 8.52 6.92 7.64
N PRO A 56 8.73 6.60 8.93
CA PRO A 56 10.06 6.58 9.54
C PRO A 56 10.93 5.46 8.96
N GLU A 57 12.25 5.68 8.90
CA GLU A 57 13.22 4.69 8.39
C GLU A 57 13.24 3.40 9.22
N VAL A 58 12.97 3.53 10.52
CA VAL A 58 12.86 2.43 11.49
C VAL A 58 11.64 2.68 12.36
N CYS A 59 10.80 1.67 12.55
CA CYS A 59 9.66 1.76 13.45
C CYS A 59 10.14 1.98 14.90
N PRO A 60 9.70 3.04 15.59
CA PRO A 60 10.17 3.35 16.95
C PRO A 60 9.63 2.37 18.02
N VAL A 61 8.67 1.52 17.66
CA VAL A 61 8.05 0.55 18.58
C VAL A 61 8.69 -0.82 18.46
N CYS A 62 8.76 -1.37 17.25
CA CYS A 62 9.22 -2.75 17.02
C CYS A 62 10.58 -2.87 16.34
N ASN A 63 11.26 -1.75 16.05
CA ASN A 63 12.57 -1.69 15.41
C ASN A 63 12.67 -2.35 14.01
N HIS A 64 11.53 -2.59 13.35
CA HIS A 64 11.50 -3.10 11.98
C HIS A 64 11.70 -1.95 10.96
N PRO A 65 12.28 -2.24 9.78
CA PRO A 65 12.60 -1.23 8.78
C PRO A 65 11.34 -0.58 8.16
N GLN A 66 11.53 0.55 7.49
CA GLN A 66 10.50 1.33 6.78
C GLN A 66 9.62 0.48 5.86
N SER A 67 10.16 -0.62 5.30
CA SER A 67 9.42 -1.54 4.42
C SER A 67 8.18 -2.18 5.06
N TYR A 68 8.03 -2.08 6.38
CA TYR A 68 6.84 -2.52 7.09
C TYR A 68 5.76 -1.43 7.21
N PHE A 69 6.00 -0.20 6.78
CA PHE A 69 4.97 0.85 6.80
C PHE A 69 4.13 0.83 5.53
N GLU A 70 2.83 1.04 5.69
CA GLU A 70 1.89 1.34 4.61
C GLU A 70 1.02 2.55 4.97
N VAL A 71 0.31 3.10 3.99
CA VAL A 71 -0.73 4.10 4.29
C VAL A 71 -1.88 3.37 4.99
N HIS A 72 -2.33 3.90 6.13
CA HIS A 72 -3.45 3.34 6.87
C HIS A 72 -4.73 3.45 6.05
N GLU A 73 -5.50 2.35 6.00
CA GLU A 73 -6.78 2.26 5.31
C GLU A 73 -7.84 1.77 6.31
N GLU A 74 -9.01 2.40 6.32
CA GLU A 74 -10.16 1.99 7.12
C GLU A 74 -11.19 1.30 6.21
N ASN A 75 -11.20 -0.03 6.22
CA ASN A 75 -12.02 -0.86 5.31
C ASN A 75 -12.76 -2.00 6.02
N TYR A 76 -13.11 -1.81 7.29
CA TYR A 76 -13.94 -2.70 8.12
C TYR A 76 -15.37 -2.19 8.28
#